data_AF-A0AAQ0CHD7-F1
#
_entry.id   AF-A0AAQ0CHD7-F1
#
_cell.length_a   1.000
_cell.length_b   1.000
_cell.length_c   1.000
_cell.angle_alpha   90.00
_cell.angle_beta   90.00
_cell.angle_gamma   90.00
#
_symmetry.space_group_name_H-M   'P 1'
#
loop_
_entity.id
_entity.type
_entity.pdbx_description
1 polymer ?
#
loop_
_entity_poly.entity_id
_entity_poly.type
_entity_poly.pdbx_seq_one_letter_code
_entity_poly.pdbx_strand_id
1 'polypeptide(L)'
;MDTAQHTDTTSWWGRLTERCYTASTTTLARNIKQQAGASYDALINDLERPLEPGFEQAVARQLAAGQPAHFSPANTLMPVMLQRFGIRESALKESMLKEHGFADYRALRDTCNACAAVGDCWKAMRASAELDECRRLCPNANAFDALAAR
;
A
#
# COMPACT_ATOMS: atom_id res chain seq x y z
N MET A 1 -15.79 49.95 12.36
CA MET A 1 -14.91 48.79 12.66
C MET A 1 -15.72 47.56 12.34
N ASP A 2 -15.65 47.11 11.08
CA ASP A 2 -16.30 45.90 10.60
C ASP A 2 -15.38 44.71 10.86
N THR A 3 -15.88 43.70 11.56
CA THR A 3 -15.30 42.35 11.54
C THR A 3 -16.38 41.41 11.03
N ALA A 4 -16.39 41.23 9.70
CA ALA A 4 -17.18 40.21 9.04
C ALA A 4 -16.58 38.83 9.37
N GLN A 5 -17.30 38.06 10.18
CA GLN A 5 -17.07 36.62 10.32
C GLN A 5 -17.56 35.92 9.05
N HIS A 6 -16.65 35.52 8.16
CA HIS A 6 -16.98 34.59 7.09
C HIS A 6 -17.07 33.17 7.68
N THR A 7 -18.29 32.73 7.94
CA THR A 7 -18.59 31.32 8.17
C THR A 7 -18.36 30.54 6.88
N ASP A 8 -17.44 29.57 6.94
CA ASP A 8 -17.22 28.55 5.91
C ASP A 8 -18.47 27.68 5.73
N THR A 9 -19.41 28.16 4.93
CA THR A 9 -20.48 27.33 4.37
C THR A 9 -19.98 26.69 3.10
N THR A 10 -19.49 25.45 3.18
CA THR A 10 -19.25 24.61 2.01
C THR A 10 -20.54 24.52 1.21
N SER A 11 -20.58 25.23 0.07
CA SER A 11 -21.81 25.44 -0.68
C SER A 11 -22.37 24.11 -1.20
N TRP A 12 -23.69 24.05 -1.38
CA TRP A 12 -24.35 22.89 -1.98
C TRP A 12 -23.77 22.52 -3.36
N TRP A 13 -23.28 23.50 -4.12
CA TRP A 13 -22.54 23.29 -5.36
C TRP A 13 -21.19 22.60 -5.15
N GLY A 14 -20.44 23.00 -4.11
CA GLY A 14 -19.20 22.33 -3.73
C GLY A 14 -19.42 20.86 -3.41
N ARG A 15 -20.49 20.55 -2.66
CA ARG A 15 -20.87 19.15 -2.36
C ARG A 15 -21.30 18.38 -3.60
N LEU A 16 -21.94 19.04 -4.57
CA LEU A 16 -22.34 18.42 -5.83
C LEU A 16 -21.13 18.14 -6.73
N THR A 17 -20.18 19.07 -6.82
CA THR A 17 -18.94 18.90 -7.60
C THR A 17 -18.06 17.82 -6.99
N GLU A 18 -17.92 17.79 -5.66
CA GLU A 18 -17.21 16.74 -4.92
C GLU A 18 -17.83 15.36 -5.21
N ARG A 19 -19.16 15.29 -5.25
CA ARG A 19 -19.92 14.06 -5.48
C ARG A 19 -19.86 13.60 -6.94
N CYS A 20 -19.83 14.52 -7.89
CA CYS A 20 -19.60 14.23 -9.30
C CYS A 20 -18.15 13.79 -9.55
N TYR A 21 -17.17 14.41 -8.87
CA TYR A 21 -15.77 14.04 -8.93
C TYR A 21 -15.51 12.65 -8.33
N THR A 22 -16.03 12.37 -7.14
CA THR A 22 -15.91 11.04 -6.50
C THR A 22 -16.65 9.95 -7.27
N ALA A 23 -17.81 10.24 -7.86
CA ALA A 23 -18.52 9.28 -8.71
C ALA A 23 -17.78 9.01 -10.03
N SER A 24 -17.15 10.04 -10.63
CA SER A 24 -16.40 9.90 -11.87
C SER A 24 -15.06 9.19 -11.66
N THR A 25 -14.34 9.43 -10.56
CA THR A 25 -13.10 8.71 -10.23
C THR A 25 -13.36 7.24 -9.91
N THR A 26 -14.43 6.92 -9.19
CA THR A 26 -14.83 5.53 -8.93
C THR A 26 -15.17 4.79 -10.23
N THR A 27 -15.84 5.48 -11.16
CA THR A 27 -16.20 4.92 -12.48
C THR A 27 -14.97 4.78 -13.38
N LEU A 28 -14.06 5.75 -13.36
CA LEU A 28 -12.79 5.70 -14.09
C LEU A 28 -11.91 4.56 -13.59
N ALA A 29 -11.75 4.39 -12.28
CA ALA A 29 -11.01 3.27 -11.70
C ALA A 29 -11.60 1.91 -12.09
N ARG A 30 -12.94 1.81 -12.10
CA ARG A 30 -13.65 0.60 -12.56
C ARG A 30 -13.48 0.35 -14.06
N ASN A 31 -13.52 1.40 -14.88
CA ASN A 31 -13.32 1.30 -16.33
C ASN A 31 -11.87 0.95 -16.68
N ILE A 32 -10.87 1.51 -15.99
CA ILE A 32 -9.47 1.10 -16.14
C ILE A 32 -9.30 -0.37 -15.74
N LYS A 33 -9.91 -0.80 -14.63
CA LYS A 33 -9.91 -2.22 -14.24
C LYS A 33 -10.56 -3.13 -15.31
N GLN A 34 -11.63 -2.67 -15.97
CA GLN A 34 -12.37 -3.46 -16.97
C GLN A 34 -11.77 -3.40 -18.38
N GLN A 35 -11.12 -2.30 -18.78
CA GLN A 35 -10.62 -2.08 -20.13
C GLN A 35 -9.09 -2.19 -20.23
N ALA A 36 -8.36 -2.15 -19.12
CA ALA A 36 -6.90 -2.06 -19.09
C ALA A 36 -6.29 -2.76 -17.85
N GLY A 37 -6.60 -4.04 -17.65
CA GLY A 37 -6.08 -4.83 -16.52
C GLY A 37 -4.56 -4.75 -16.37
N ALA A 38 -3.81 -4.78 -17.47
CA ALA A 38 -2.35 -4.61 -17.47
C ALA A 38 -1.90 -3.23 -16.98
N SER A 39 -2.64 -2.16 -17.29
CA SER A 39 -2.32 -0.80 -16.80
C SER A 39 -2.65 -0.63 -15.32
N TYR A 40 -3.73 -1.24 -14.85
CA TYR A 40 -4.06 -1.28 -13.42
C TYR A 40 -3.00 -2.07 -12.64
N ASP A 41 -2.57 -3.22 -13.16
CA ASP A 41 -1.52 -4.03 -12.56
C ASP A 41 -0.18 -3.29 -12.51
N ALA A 42 0.18 -2.59 -13.58
CA ALA A 42 1.37 -1.74 -13.58
C ALA A 42 1.28 -0.65 -12.50
N LEU A 43 0.10 -0.03 -12.32
CA LEU A 43 -0.13 1.01 -11.30
C LEU A 43 -0.02 0.50 -9.87
N ILE A 44 -0.64 -0.64 -9.54
CA ILE A 44 -0.60 -1.16 -8.16
C ILE A 44 0.77 -1.74 -7.79
N ASN A 45 1.58 -2.13 -8.79
CA ASN A 45 2.94 -2.62 -8.60
C ASN A 45 4.00 -1.50 -8.58
N ASP A 46 3.67 -0.31 -9.09
CA ASP A 46 4.50 0.89 -8.97
C ASP A 46 4.22 1.56 -7.62
N LEU A 47 5.24 1.64 -6.76
CA LEU A 47 5.15 2.31 -5.46
C LEU A 47 5.79 3.70 -5.44
N GLU A 48 6.48 4.11 -6.50
CA GLU A 48 7.29 5.32 -6.53
C GLU A 48 6.53 6.52 -7.07
N ARG A 49 5.69 6.30 -8.10
CA ARG A 49 4.98 7.40 -8.76
C ARG A 49 3.74 7.78 -7.98
N PRO A 50 3.63 9.00 -7.41
CA PRO A 50 2.44 9.42 -6.67
C PRO A 50 1.20 9.44 -7.57
N LEU A 51 0.05 9.09 -7.00
CA LEU A 51 -1.24 9.08 -7.69
C LEU A 51 -2.18 10.07 -7.04
N GLU A 52 -3.31 10.31 -7.69
CA GLU A 52 -4.36 11.17 -7.12
C GLU A 52 -4.87 10.56 -5.79
N PRO A 53 -4.97 11.33 -4.70
CA PRO A 53 -5.28 10.78 -3.37
C PRO A 53 -6.59 9.98 -3.28
N GLY A 54 -7.64 10.42 -3.98
CA GLY A 54 -8.91 9.69 -4.06
C GLY A 54 -8.77 8.33 -4.75
N PHE A 55 -7.99 8.28 -5.82
CA PHE A 55 -7.64 7.04 -6.51
C PHE A 55 -6.83 6.09 -5.61
N GLU A 56 -5.81 6.58 -4.91
CA GLU A 56 -5.03 5.76 -3.96
C GLU A 56 -5.91 5.18 -2.86
N GLN A 57 -6.82 5.99 -2.31
CA GLN A 57 -7.76 5.54 -1.30
C GLN A 57 -8.71 4.44 -1.83
N ALA A 58 -9.11 4.54 -3.10
CA ALA A 58 -9.94 3.51 -3.75
C ALA A 58 -9.15 2.22 -3.99
N VAL A 59 -7.90 2.31 -4.46
CA VAL A 59 -7.01 1.15 -4.65
C VAL A 59 -6.76 0.46 -3.31
N ALA A 60 -6.41 1.21 -2.27
CA ALA A 60 -6.17 0.67 -0.93
C ALA A 60 -7.37 -0.12 -0.38
N ARG A 61 -8.59 0.40 -0.59
CA ARG A 61 -9.83 -0.30 -0.21
C ARG A 61 -10.03 -1.60 -0.99
N GLN A 62 -9.69 -1.62 -2.28
CA GLN A 62 -9.75 -2.85 -3.08
C GLN A 62 -8.73 -3.87 -2.58
N LEU A 63 -7.49 -3.46 -2.33
CA LEU A 63 -6.44 -4.32 -1.81
C LEU A 63 -6.84 -4.93 -0.45
N ALA A 64 -7.38 -4.12 0.46
CA ALA A 64 -7.90 -4.59 1.75
C ALA A 64 -9.06 -5.60 1.61
N ALA A 65 -9.82 -5.52 0.52
CA ALA A 65 -10.86 -6.49 0.17
C ALA A 65 -10.33 -7.71 -0.62
N GLY A 66 -9.00 -7.87 -0.74
CA GLY A 66 -8.37 -8.97 -1.48
C GLY A 66 -8.52 -8.85 -3.00
N GLN A 67 -8.64 -7.62 -3.51
CA GLN A 67 -8.79 -7.35 -4.94
C GLN A 67 -7.66 -6.45 -5.47
N PRO A 68 -7.05 -6.79 -6.61
CA PRO A 68 -7.36 -7.95 -7.44
C PRO A 68 -6.75 -9.24 -6.87
N ALA A 69 -7.37 -10.40 -7.15
CA ALA A 69 -6.99 -11.68 -6.55
C ALA A 69 -5.56 -12.14 -6.89
N HIS A 70 -4.99 -11.65 -8.01
CA HIS A 70 -3.63 -11.96 -8.45
C HIS A 70 -2.58 -10.97 -7.93
N PHE A 71 -2.98 -9.92 -7.21
CA PHE A 71 -2.01 -9.05 -6.55
C PHE A 71 -1.33 -9.82 -5.42
N SER A 72 0.00 -9.80 -5.40
CA SER A 72 0.82 -10.52 -4.43
C SER A 72 1.63 -9.52 -3.59
N PRO A 73 1.16 -9.17 -2.38
CA PRO A 73 1.87 -8.27 -1.48
C PRO A 73 3.30 -8.71 -1.19
N ALA A 74 3.54 -10.03 -1.13
CA ALA A 74 4.89 -10.57 -0.93
C ALA A 74 5.85 -10.31 -2.11
N ASN A 75 5.33 -10.03 -3.31
CA ASN A 75 6.14 -9.68 -4.47
C ASN A 75 6.34 -8.16 -4.60
N THR A 76 5.36 -7.37 -4.17
CA THR A 76 5.34 -5.91 -4.39
C THR A 76 5.74 -5.12 -3.16
N LEU A 77 5.11 -5.39 -2.01
CA LEU A 77 5.30 -4.62 -0.78
C LEU A 77 6.47 -5.13 0.05
N MET A 78 6.60 -6.46 0.17
CA MET A 78 7.60 -7.08 1.05
C MET A 78 9.05 -6.69 0.69
N PRO A 79 9.47 -6.60 -0.59
CA PRO A 79 10.82 -6.16 -0.91
C PRO A 79 11.12 -4.74 -0.43
N VAL A 80 10.18 -3.80 -0.60
CA VAL A 80 10.31 -2.42 -0.11
C VAL A 80 10.35 -2.38 1.42
N MET A 81 9.52 -3.19 2.07
CA MET A 81 9.56 -3.35 3.53
C MET A 81 10.91 -3.87 4.02
N LEU A 82 11.45 -4.93 3.41
CA LEU A 82 12.78 -5.46 3.77
C LEU A 82 13.86 -4.38 3.62
N GLN A 83 13.82 -3.59 2.54
CA GLN A 83 14.75 -2.48 2.33
C GLN A 83 14.62 -1.41 3.42
N ARG A 84 13.40 -1.05 3.84
CA ARG A 84 13.18 -0.08 4.92
C ARG A 84 13.70 -0.56 6.27
N PHE A 85 13.62 -1.86 6.54
CA PHE A 85 14.23 -2.49 7.70
C PHE A 85 15.76 -2.66 7.56
N GLY A 86 16.37 -2.17 6.47
CA GLY A 86 17.81 -2.25 6.24
C GLY A 86 18.31 -3.63 5.80
N ILE A 87 17.41 -4.55 5.47
CA ILE A 87 17.77 -5.92 5.09
C ILE A 87 18.21 -5.91 3.62
N ARG A 88 19.51 -6.18 3.40
CA ARG A 88 20.08 -6.32 2.06
C ARG A 88 19.72 -7.68 1.46
N GLU A 89 19.63 -7.74 0.13
CA GLU A 89 19.35 -8.98 -0.59
C GLU A 89 20.37 -10.10 -0.28
N SER A 90 21.64 -9.75 -0.05
CA SER A 90 22.68 -10.70 0.34
C SER A 90 22.41 -11.35 1.71
N ALA A 91 22.01 -10.55 2.71
CA ALA A 91 21.67 -11.06 4.04
C ALA A 91 20.44 -11.97 4.01
N LEU A 92 19.46 -11.65 3.15
CA LEU A 92 18.30 -12.51 2.92
C LEU A 92 18.73 -13.86 2.32
N LYS A 93 19.57 -13.85 1.28
CA LYS A 93 20.11 -15.07 0.64
C LYS A 93 20.87 -15.94 1.65
N GLU A 94 21.75 -15.33 2.44
CA GLU A 94 22.49 -16.04 3.50
C GLU A 94 21.55 -16.66 4.53
N SER A 95 20.52 -15.93 4.95
CA SER A 95 19.52 -16.47 5.87
C SER A 95 18.77 -17.66 5.27
N MET A 96 18.46 -17.63 3.98
CA MET A 96 17.76 -18.72 3.27
C MET A 96 18.60 -19.98 3.11
N LEU A 97 19.93 -19.89 3.14
CA LEU A 97 20.84 -21.04 3.05
C LEU A 97 20.96 -21.84 4.36
N LYS A 98 20.43 -21.32 5.48
CA LYS A 98 20.39 -22.02 6.77
C LYS A 98 19.32 -23.11 6.78
N GLU A 99 19.46 -24.07 7.68
CA GLU A 99 18.65 -25.30 7.77
C GLU A 99 17.12 -25.08 7.77
N HIS A 100 16.65 -23.92 8.28
CA HIS A 100 15.24 -23.52 8.26
C HIS A 100 14.95 -22.24 7.46
N GLY A 101 15.95 -21.63 6.85
CA GLY A 101 15.87 -20.30 6.25
C GLY A 101 14.83 -20.17 5.14
N PHE A 102 14.71 -21.19 4.29
CA PHE A 102 13.71 -21.21 3.22
C PHE A 102 12.28 -21.33 3.75
N ALA A 103 12.07 -22.13 4.81
CA ALA A 103 10.76 -22.29 5.45
C ALA A 103 10.35 -20.99 6.16
N ASP A 104 11.27 -20.35 6.88
CA ASP A 104 11.05 -19.06 7.53
C ASP A 104 10.68 -17.99 6.49
N TYR A 105 11.43 -17.92 5.38
CA TYR A 105 11.14 -16.97 4.31
C TYR A 105 9.77 -17.21 3.66
N ARG A 106 9.38 -18.47 3.46
CA ARG A 106 8.04 -18.81 2.98
C ARG A 106 6.95 -18.36 3.94
N ALA A 107 7.12 -18.60 5.24
CA ALA A 107 6.15 -18.15 6.25
C ALA A 107 5.97 -16.62 6.26
N LEU A 108 7.06 -15.85 6.10
CA LEU A 108 6.99 -14.39 5.95
C LEU A 108 6.18 -13.97 4.73
N ARG A 109 6.38 -14.63 3.58
CA ARG A 109 5.63 -14.38 2.35
C ARG A 109 4.14 -14.70 2.52
N ASP A 110 3.82 -15.84 3.11
CA ASP A 110 2.44 -16.25 3.35
C ASP A 110 1.73 -15.27 4.28
N THR A 111 2.41 -14.81 5.32
CA THR A 111 1.91 -13.79 6.26
C THR A 111 1.67 -12.45 5.55
N CYS A 112 2.57 -12.05 4.64
CA CYS A 112 2.42 -10.83 3.86
C CYS A 112 1.24 -10.92 2.89
N ASN A 113 1.07 -12.05 2.20
CA ASN A 113 -0.02 -12.26 1.24
C ASN A 113 -1.40 -12.32 1.91
N ALA A 114 -1.46 -12.83 3.15
CA ALA A 114 -2.70 -12.91 3.93
C ALA A 114 -2.99 -11.65 4.77
N CYS A 115 -2.15 -10.60 4.68
CA CYS A 115 -2.21 -9.46 5.58
C CYS A 115 -3.49 -8.62 5.35
N ALA A 116 -4.34 -8.52 6.38
CA ALA A 116 -5.55 -7.69 6.34
C ALA A 116 -5.26 -6.19 6.20
N ALA A 117 -4.08 -5.73 6.66
CA ALA A 117 -3.64 -4.34 6.57
C ALA A 117 -2.93 -4.01 5.24
N VAL A 118 -3.01 -4.88 4.23
CA VAL A 118 -2.31 -4.71 2.94
C VAL A 118 -2.62 -3.37 2.25
N GLY A 119 -3.87 -2.90 2.31
CA GLY A 119 -4.27 -1.63 1.71
C GLY A 119 -3.58 -0.42 2.36
N ASP A 120 -3.53 -0.42 3.69
CA ASP A 120 -2.86 0.65 4.46
C ASP A 120 -1.34 0.58 4.29
N CYS A 121 -0.78 -0.64 4.29
CA CYS A 121 0.62 -0.86 3.99
C CYS A 121 0.99 -0.34 2.59
N TRP A 122 0.18 -0.63 1.57
CA TRP A 122 0.40 -0.13 0.20
C TRP A 122 0.42 1.40 0.15
N LYS A 123 -0.52 2.07 0.81
CA LYS A 123 -0.53 3.55 0.91
C LYS A 123 0.71 4.07 1.64
N ALA A 124 1.06 3.48 2.78
CA ALA A 124 2.22 3.88 3.56
C ALA A 124 3.53 3.71 2.76
N MET A 125 3.64 2.67 1.94
CA MET A 125 4.80 2.50 1.06
C MET A 125 4.90 3.63 0.05
N ARG A 126 3.79 4.00 -0.60
CA ARG A 126 3.74 5.08 -1.59
C ARG A 126 3.95 6.47 -1.00
N ALA A 127 3.53 6.67 0.26
CA ALA A 127 3.77 7.88 1.02
C ALA A 127 5.17 7.95 1.66
N SER A 128 6.07 7.00 1.35
CA SER A 128 7.41 6.95 1.93
C SER A 128 7.43 6.88 3.47
N ALA A 129 6.47 6.18 4.09
CA ALA A 129 6.38 6.00 5.54
C ALA A 129 7.71 5.58 6.20
N GLU A 130 8.02 6.21 7.33
CA GLU A 130 9.24 5.93 8.08
C GLU A 130 9.21 4.53 8.72
N LEU A 131 10.39 4.03 9.12
CA LEU A 131 10.55 2.68 9.68
C LEU A 131 9.63 2.41 10.88
N ASP A 132 9.46 3.37 11.78
CA ASP A 132 8.60 3.18 12.96
C ASP A 132 7.12 3.04 12.61
N GLU A 133 6.66 3.68 11.54
CA GLU A 133 5.31 3.47 11.02
C GLU A 133 5.18 2.09 10.39
N CYS A 134 6.19 1.68 9.61
CA CYS A 134 6.27 0.35 9.02
C CYS A 134 6.21 -0.75 10.08
N ARG A 135 6.90 -0.57 11.22
CA ARG A 135 6.86 -1.49 12.37
C ARG A 135 5.48 -1.63 12.99
N ARG A 136 4.74 -0.52 13.13
CA ARG A 136 3.38 -0.55 13.70
C ARG A 136 2.38 -1.26 12.78
N LEU A 137 2.54 -1.11 11.47
CA LEU A 137 1.59 -1.65 10.48
C LEU A 137 1.86 -3.12 10.12
N CYS A 138 3.12 -3.56 10.16
CA CYS A 138 3.50 -4.84 9.58
C CYS A 138 3.53 -5.99 10.60
N PRO A 139 2.76 -7.08 10.39
CA PRO A 139 2.83 -8.25 11.26
C PRO A 139 4.20 -8.97 11.21
N ASN A 140 4.96 -8.81 10.12
CA ASN A 140 6.31 -9.37 9.98
C ASN A 140 7.41 -8.50 10.62
N ALA A 141 7.08 -7.35 11.22
CA ALA A 141 8.06 -6.36 11.68
C ALA A 141 9.13 -6.97 12.60
N ASN A 142 8.72 -7.74 13.62
CA ASN A 142 9.64 -8.39 14.55
C ASN A 142 10.59 -9.38 13.85
N ALA A 143 10.11 -10.10 12.84
CA ALA A 143 10.94 -11.01 12.07
C ALA A 143 11.93 -10.27 11.16
N PHE A 144 11.52 -9.12 10.61
CA PHE A 144 12.41 -8.25 9.86
C PHE A 144 13.49 -7.64 10.77
N ASP A 145 13.14 -7.11 11.94
CA ASP A 145 14.12 -6.60 12.91
C ASP A 145 15.13 -7.70 13.32
N ALA A 146 14.68 -8.94 13.53
CA ALA A 146 15.55 -10.07 13.83
C ALA A 146 16.48 -10.48 12.67
N LEU A 147 16.06 -10.24 11.42
CA LEU A 147 16.88 -10.44 10.23
C LEU A 147 17.89 -9.31 10.04
N ALA A 148 17.50 -8.08 10.35
CA ALA A 148 18.35 -6.89 10.23
C ALA A 148 19.47 -6.84 11.28
N ALA A 149 19.26 -7.45 12.45
CA ALA A 149 20.23 -7.52 13.54
C ALA A 149 21.33 -8.60 13.33
N ARG A 150 21.32 -9.31 12.20
CA ARG A 150 22.26 -10.41 11.90
C ARG A 150 23.45 -9.97 11.08
#